data_AF-A0A9X4AN29-F1
#
_entry.id   AF-A0A9X4AN29-F1
#
_cell.length_a   1.000
_cell.length_b   1.000
_cell.length_c   1.000
_cell.angle_alpha   90.00
_cell.angle_beta   90.00
_cell.angle_gamma   90.00
#
_symmetry.space_group_name_H-M   'P 1'
#
loop_
_entity.id
_entity.type
_entity.pdbx_description
1 polymer ?
#
loop_
_entity_poly.entity_id
_entity_poly.type
_entity_poly.pdbx_seq_one_letter_code
_entity_poly.pdbx_strand_id
1 'polypeptide(L)' 'MNIGEIQYLLGHENIQTTMVYLEITVTQEASAMKEIMTEEEVEQPKLWKKDIQKLRDLCKN' A
#
# COMPACT_ATOMS: atom_id res chain seq x y z
N MET A 1 2.55 -1.13 -2.04
CA MET A 1 2.40 0.29 -1.68
C MET A 1 2.05 1.02 -2.96
N ASN A 2 0.85 1.56 -3.05
CA ASN A 2 0.26 2.13 -4.26
C ASN A 2 0.69 3.60 -4.40
N ILE A 3 0.91 4.08 -5.62
CA ILE A 3 1.19 5.49 -5.91
C ILE A 3 0.08 6.44 -5.42
N GLY A 4 -1.19 5.98 -5.39
CA GLY A 4 -2.30 6.73 -4.80
C GLY A 4 -2.21 6.86 -3.27
N GLU A 5 -1.70 5.83 -2.59
CA GLU A 5 -1.44 5.90 -1.14
C GLU A 5 -0.27 6.85 -0.85
N ILE A 6 0.77 6.78 -1.68
CA ILE A 6 1.92 7.69 -1.58
C ILE A 6 1.48 9.13 -1.86
N GLN A 7 0.63 9.37 -2.86
CA GLN A 7 0.02 10.67 -3.14
C GLN A 7 -0.71 11.21 -1.91
N TYR A 8 -1.56 10.39 -1.28
CA TYR A 8 -2.31 10.76 -0.09
C TYR A 8 -1.37 11.13 1.07
N LEU A 9 -0.32 10.34 1.30
CA LEU A 9 0.67 10.59 2.36
C LEU A 9 1.51 11.85 2.11
N LEU A 10 1.81 12.15 0.84
CA LEU A 10 2.55 13.36 0.45
C LEU A 10 1.66 14.60 0.39
N GLY A 11 0.33 14.45 0.48
CA GLY A 11 -0.61 15.58 0.39
C GLY A 11 -0.66 16.21 -1.00
N HIS A 12 -0.33 15.45 -2.04
CA HIS A 12 -0.40 15.94 -3.42
C HIS A 12 -1.83 15.86 -3.96
N GLU A 13 -2.31 16.97 -4.50
CA GLU A 13 -3.65 17.04 -5.11
C GLU A 13 -3.71 16.24 -6.42
N ASN A 14 -2.62 16.23 -7.20
CA ASN A 14 -2.52 15.54 -8.48
C ASN A 14 -1.49 14.41 -8.43
N ILE A 15 -1.90 13.23 -8.90
CA ILE A 15 -1.03 12.05 -9.03
C ILE A 15 0.20 12.30 -9.89
N GLN A 16 0.10 13.19 -10.90
CA GLN A 16 1.21 13.57 -11.76
C GLN A 16 2.33 14.27 -10.98
N THR A 17 1.99 15.05 -9.96
CA THR A 17 2.99 15.69 -9.09
C THR A 17 3.75 14.64 -8.30
N THR A 18 3.06 13.62 -7.80
CA THR A 18 3.69 12.46 -7.14
C THR A 18 4.58 11.68 -8.11
N MET A 19 4.15 11.49 -9.36
CA MET A 19 4.95 10.81 -10.37
C MET A 19 6.23 11.59 -10.68
N VAL A 20 6.15 12.90 -10.89
CA VAL A 20 7.33 13.74 -11.14
C VAL A 20 8.26 13.75 -9.93
N TYR A 21 7.71 13.89 -8.72
CA TYR A 21 8.49 13.89 -7.47
C TYR A 21 9.26 12.58 -7.23
N LEU A 22 8.67 11.44 -7.62
CA LEU A 22 9.28 10.11 -7.50
C LEU A 22 10.05 9.68 -8.75
N GLU A 23 10.19 10.57 -9.75
CA GLU A 23 10.80 10.27 -11.05
C GLU A 23 10.17 9.07 -11.77
N ILE A 24 8.86 8.87 -11.58
CA ILE A 24 8.09 7.79 -12.20
C ILE A 24 7.74 8.20 -13.63
N THR A 25 8.27 7.44 -14.57
CA THR A 25 7.99 7.58 -16.00
C THR A 25 6.71 6.86 -16.40
N VAL A 26 6.05 7.34 -17.47
CA VAL A 26 4.83 6.72 -18.04
C VAL A 26 5.05 5.25 -18.43
N THR A 27 6.29 4.86 -18.76
CA THR A 27 6.65 3.47 -19.04
C THR A 27 6.64 2.57 -17.80
N GLN A 28 6.99 3.12 -16.63
CA GLN A 28 6.92 2.41 -15.35
C GLN A 28 5.47 2.29 -14.86
N GLU A 29 4.63 3.29 -15.14
CA GLU A 29 3.19 3.24 -14.89
C GLU A 29 2.52 2.06 -15.61
N ALA A 30 2.81 1.87 -16.90
CA ALA A 30 2.25 0.76 -17.67
C ALA A 30 2.68 -0.63 -17.16
N SER A 31 3.93 -0.77 -16.69
CA SER A 31 4.40 -2.02 -16.07
C SER A 31 3.74 -2.27 -14.71
N ALA A 32 3.67 -1.23 -13.86
CA ALA A 32 2.99 -1.32 -12.57
C ALA A 32 1.48 -1.63 -12.74
N MET A 33 0.83 -1.04 -13.74
CA MET A 33 -0.58 -1.29 -14.04
C MET A 33 -0.82 -2.70 -14.58
N LYS A 34 0.10 -3.23 -15.39
CA LYS A 34 0.06 -4.62 -15.84
C LYS A 34 0.22 -5.59 -14.68
N GLU A 35 1.12 -5.28 -13.73
CA GLU A 35 1.32 -6.07 -12.51
C GLU A 35 0.06 -6.11 -11.65
N ILE A 36 -0.60 -4.95 -11.43
CA ILE A 36 -1.89 -4.84 -10.72
C ILE A 36 -2.98 -5.72 -11.35
N MET A 37 -3.06 -5.82 -12.69
CA MET A 37 -4.06 -6.66 -13.36
C MET A 37 -3.77 -8.17 -13.22
N THR A 38 -2.53 -8.53 -12.88
CA THR A 38 -2.09 -9.91 -12.68
C THR A 38 -1.95 -10.32 -11.22
N GLU A 39 -1.91 -9.37 -10.28
CA GLU A 39 -1.97 -9.65 -8.85
C GLU A 39 -3.38 -10.16 -8.49
N GLU A 40 -3.55 -11.48 -8.37
CA GLU A 40 -4.67 -12.03 -7.60
C GLU A 40 -4.50 -11.56 -6.15
N GLU A 41 -5.55 -11.04 -5.52
CA GLU A 41 -5.57 -10.74 -4.08
C GLU A 41 -5.29 -12.03 -3.30
N VAL A 42 -4.02 -12.28 -3.01
CA VAL A 42 -3.63 -13.36 -2.11
C VAL A 42 -4.16 -12.95 -0.74
N GLU A 43 -5.18 -13.65 -0.23
CA GLU A 43 -5.68 -13.48 1.14
C GLU A 43 -4.52 -13.68 2.12
N GLN A 44 -3.85 -12.59 2.46
CA GLN A 44 -2.75 -12.65 3.42
C GLN A 44 -3.36 -12.76 4.83
N PRO A 45 -3.07 -13.83 5.57
CA PRO A 45 -3.62 -14.00 6.90
C PRO A 45 -3.11 -12.88 7.81
N LYS A 46 -4.05 -12.16 8.44
CA LYS A 46 -3.75 -11.06 9.36
C LYS A 46 -2.79 -11.53 10.46
N LEU A 47 -1.56 -10.99 10.48
CA LEU A 47 -0.49 -11.43 11.39
C LEU A 47 -0.90 -11.35 12.88
N TRP A 48 -1.66 -10.33 13.25
CA TRP A 48 -2.14 -10.12 14.61
C TRP A 48 -3.12 -11.19 15.12
N LYS A 49 -3.71 -12.02 14.24
CA LYS A 49 -4.58 -13.14 14.69
C LYS A 49 -3.84 -14.13 15.58
N LYS A 50 -2.51 -14.28 15.40
CA LYS A 50 -1.69 -15.19 16.20
C LYS A 50 -1.55 -14.72 17.66
N ASP A 51 -1.59 -13.41 17.88
CA ASP A 51 -1.28 -12.78 19.17
C ASP A 51 -2.48 -12.15 19.86
N ILE A 52 -3.72 -12.41 19.39
CA ILE A 52 -4.96 -11.86 19.98
C ILE A 52 -5.03 -12.09 21.50
N GLN A 53 -4.61 -13.26 21.97
CA GLN A 53 -4.64 -13.58 23.39
C GLN A 53 -3.65 -12.72 24.18
N LYS A 54 -2.43 -12.56 23.67
CA LYS A 54 -1.39 -11.70 24.24
C LYS A 54 -1.80 -10.23 24.25
N LEU A 55 -2.49 -9.76 23.20
CA LEU A 55 -3.06 -8.42 23.14
C LEU A 55 -4.18 -8.21 24.17
N ARG A 56 -5.03 -9.22 24.38
CA ARG A 56 -6.11 -9.18 25.38
C ARG A 56 -5.56 -9.12 26.82
N ASP A 57 -4.46 -9.81 27.07
CA ASP A 57 -3.86 -9.88 28.41
C ASP A 57 -3.20 -8.55 28.82
N LEU A 58 -2.78 -7.72 27.85
CA LEU A 58 -2.25 -6.37 28.12
C LEU A 58 -3.33 -5.38 28.63
N CYS A 59 -4.60 -5.62 28.32
CA CYS A 59 -5.70 -4.73 28.72
C CYS A 59 -6.23 -5.00 30.13
N LYS A 60 -5.62 -5.91 30.90
CA LYS A 60 -6.07 -6.30 32.25
C LYS A 60 -5.26 -5.67 33.39
N ASN A 61 -4.38 -4.71 33.09
CA ASN A 61 -3.68 -3.89 34.09
C ASN A 61 -4.34 -2.52 34.23
#